data_AF-A7MFH4-F1
#
_entry.id   AF-A7MFH4-F1
#
_cell.length_a   1.000
_cell.length_b   1.000
_cell.length_c   1.000
_cell.angle_alpha   90.00
_cell.angle_beta   90.00
_cell.angle_gamma   90.00
#
_symmetry.space_group_name_H-M   'P 1'
#
loop_
_entity.id
_entity.type
_entity.pdbx_description
1 polymer ?
#
loop_
_entity_poly.entity_id
_entity_poly.type
_entity_poly.pdbx_seq_one_letter_code
_entity_poly.pdbx_strand_id
1 'polypeptide(L)' 'MPKKNEQPASFETALTELEQIVTRLESGDLPLEEALNEFERGVQLARQGQVKLQQAEQRVQILLSQNEDAPLTPFTPDAE' A
#
# COMPACT_ATOMS: atom_id res chain seq x y z
N MET A 1 0.82 7.07 28.13
CA MET A 1 0.10 6.47 26.98
C MET A 1 0.54 7.18 25.71
N PRO A 2 1.39 6.58 24.85
CA PRO A 2 1.72 7.21 23.59
C PRO A 2 0.52 7.03 22.65
N LYS A 3 -0.08 8.16 22.27
CA LYS A 3 -1.15 8.27 21.28
C LYS A 3 -0.63 7.61 19.99
N LYS A 4 -1.35 6.59 19.51
CA LYS A 4 -1.04 5.87 18.27
C LYS A 4 -1.02 6.92 17.15
N ASN A 5 0.18 7.35 16.76
CA ASN A 5 0.39 8.34 15.72
C ASN A 5 -0.38 7.91 14.48
N GLU A 6 -1.29 8.78 14.04
CA GLU A 6 -2.04 8.71 12.79
C GLU A 6 -1.11 8.91 11.59
N GLN A 7 -0.03 8.13 11.52
CA GLN A 7 0.64 7.87 10.26
C GLN A 7 -0.41 7.21 9.37
N PRO A 8 -0.69 7.71 8.15
CA PRO A 8 -1.58 7.01 7.23
C PRO A 8 -1.02 5.59 7.08
N ALA A 9 -1.74 4.62 7.65
CA ALA A 9 -1.34 3.22 7.75
C ALA A 9 -0.61 2.78 6.48
N SER A 10 0.60 2.21 6.61
CA SER A 10 1.41 1.80 5.44
C SER A 10 0.59 0.92 4.49
N PHE A 11 1.02 0.74 3.24
CA PHE A 11 0.27 -0.11 2.29
C PHE A 11 -0.02 -1.50 2.89
N GLU A 12 1.00 -2.07 3.53
CA GLU A 12 1.02 -3.35 4.21
C GLU A 12 0.05 -3.35 5.40
N THR A 13 0.02 -2.26 6.17
CA THR A 13 -0.92 -2.11 7.29
C THR A 13 -2.36 -2.05 6.79
N ALA A 14 -2.62 -1.28 5.73
CA ALA A 14 -3.95 -1.18 5.12
C ALA A 14 -4.39 -2.52 4.51
N LEU A 15 -3.46 -3.27 3.92
CA LEU A 15 -3.70 -4.61 3.39
C LEU A 15 -4.07 -5.60 4.49
N THR A 16 -3.29 -5.65 5.59
CA THR A 16 -3.60 -6.51 6.73
C THR A 16 -4.95 -6.16 7.37
N GLU A 17 -5.28 -4.87 7.50
CA GLU A 17 -6.60 -4.47 8.00
C GLU A 17 -7.72 -4.92 7.06
N LEU A 18 -7.52 -4.79 5.74
CA LEU A 18 -8.48 -5.25 4.74
C LEU A 18 -8.70 -6.77 4.78
N GLU A 19 -7.63 -7.57 4.92
CA GLU A 19 -7.72 -9.03 5.06
C GLU A 19 -8.55 -9.44 6.29
N GLN A 20 -8.38 -8.73 7.41
CA GLN A 20 -9.17 -8.96 8.62
C GLN A 20 -10.65 -8.60 8.42
N ILE A 21 -10.94 -7.49 7.75
CA ILE A 21 -12.31 -7.09 7.40
C ILE A 21 -12.97 -8.17 6.52
N VAL A 22 -12.28 -8.62 5.47
CA VAL A 22 -12.78 -9.68 4.58
C VAL A 22 -13.08 -10.94 5.38
N THR A 23 -12.15 -11.38 6.24
CA THR A 23 -12.35 -12.56 7.09
C THR A 23 -13.59 -12.42 8.00
N ARG A 24 -13.82 -11.24 8.59
CA ARG A 24 -15.00 -10.98 9.43
C ARG A 24 -16.30 -10.97 8.62
N LEU A 25 -16.29 -10.37 7.43
CA LEU A 25 -17.46 -10.35 6.56
C LEU A 25 -17.81 -11.74 6.03
N GLU A 26 -16.80 -12.54 5.68
CA GLU A 26 -16.97 -13.92 5.20
C GLU A 26 -17.46 -14.87 6.29
N SER A 27 -17.20 -14.59 7.57
CA SER A 27 -17.72 -15.42 8.67
C SER A 27 -19.25 -15.37 8.75
N GLY A 28 -19.85 -14.25 8.33
CA GLY A 28 -21.30 -14.04 8.34
C GLY A 28 -21.91 -13.85 9.73
N ASP A 29 -21.08 -13.71 10.77
CA ASP A 29 -21.53 -13.58 12.17
C ASP A 29 -21.88 -12.14 12.57
N LEU A 30 -21.56 -11.16 11.71
CA LEU A 30 -21.79 -9.75 11.99
C LEU A 30 -23.26 -9.37 11.78
N PRO A 31 -23.86 -8.58 12.71
CA PRO A 31 -25.10 -7.88 12.46
C PRO A 31 -25.01 -7.03 11.19
N LEU A 32 -26.13 -6.85 10.48
CA LEU A 32 -26.16 -6.14 9.20
C LEU A 32 -25.49 -4.75 9.25
N GLU A 33 -25.78 -3.96 10.29
CA GLU A 33 -25.19 -2.61 10.46
C GLU A 33 -23.66 -2.67 10.64
N GLU A 34 -23.16 -3.63 11.41
CA GLU A 34 -21.72 -3.83 11.59
C GLU A 34 -21.07 -4.30 10.29
N ALA A 35 -21.70 -5.23 9.58
CA ALA A 35 -21.22 -5.69 8.27
C ALA A 35 -21.15 -4.54 7.25
N LEU A 36 -22.12 -3.63 7.24
CA LEU A 36 -22.10 -2.45 6.38
C LEU A 36 -20.94 -1.50 6.75
N ASN A 37 -20.73 -1.22 8.03
CA ASN A 37 -19.62 -0.38 8.49
C ASN A 37 -18.25 -0.98 8.13
N GLU A 38 -18.09 -2.28 8.34
CA GLU A 38 -16.89 -3.04 7.96
C GLU A 38 -16.65 -3.00 6.44
N PHE A 39 -17.71 -3.17 5.64
CA PHE A 39 -17.64 -3.06 4.19
C PHE A 39 -17.21 -1.67 3.73
N GLU A 40 -17.81 -0.60 4.27
CA GLU A 40 -17.41 0.78 3.96
C GLU A 40 -15.94 1.04 4.28
N ARG A 41 -15.49 0.58 5.45
CA ARG A 41 -14.08 0.66 5.85
C ARG A 41 -13.18 -0.11 4.88
N GLY A 42 -13.57 -1.32 4.49
CA GLY A 42 -12.85 -2.14 3.52
C GLY A 42 -12.71 -1.45 2.17
N VAL A 43 -13.78 -0.84 1.66
CA VAL A 43 -13.76 -0.06 0.42
C VAL A 43 -12.81 1.15 0.53
N GLN A 44 -12.81 1.84 1.67
CA GLN A 44 -11.90 2.96 1.91
C GLN A 44 -10.43 2.51 1.88
N LEU A 45 -10.10 1.41 2.57
CA LEU A 45 -8.75 0.85 2.61
C LEU A 45 -8.29 0.38 1.22
N ALA A 46 -9.15 -0.31 0.48
CA ALA A 46 -8.84 -0.77 -0.87
C ALA A 46 -8.50 0.41 -1.81
N ARG A 47 -9.28 1.49 -1.75
CA ARG A 47 -9.00 2.73 -2.51
C ARG A 47 -7.67 3.35 -2.12
N GLN A 48 -7.37 3.43 -0.82
CA GLN A 48 -6.09 3.96 -0.33
C GLN A 48 -4.91 3.10 -0.80
N GLY A 49 -5.05 1.78 -0.75
CA GLY A 49 -4.06 0.82 -1.25
C GLY A 49 -3.79 1.02 -2.74
N GLN A 50 -4.84 1.13 -3.55
CA GLN A 50 -4.74 1.39 -4.99
C GLN A 50 -3.98 2.69 -5.28
N VAL A 51 -4.28 3.79 -4.59
CA VAL A 51 -3.57 5.06 -4.77
C VAL A 51 -2.09 4.92 -4.45
N LYS A 52 -1.74 4.21 -3.36
CA LYS A 52 -0.33 3.98 -2.99
C LYS A 52 0.40 3.14 -4.03
N LEU A 53 -0.23 2.11 -4.56
CA LEU A 53 0.35 1.28 -5.63
C LEU A 53 0.56 2.10 -6.91
N GLN A 54 -0.39 2.93 -7.29
CA GLN A 54 -0.25 3.83 -8.45
C GLN A 54 0.92 4.81 -8.28
N GLN A 55 1.09 5.38 -7.09
CA GLN A 55 2.23 6.25 -6.79
C GLN A 55 3.57 5.49 -6.86
N ALA A 56 3.61 4.26 -6.36
CA ALA A 56 4.79 3.41 -6.43
C ALA A 56 5.13 3.06 -7.88
N GLU A 57 4.13 2.67 -8.68
CA GLU A 57 4.27 2.36 -10.10
C GLU A 57 4.79 3.57 -10.88
N GLN A 58 4.20 4.75 -10.67
CA GLN A 58 4.66 5.99 -11.29
C GLN A 58 6.13 6.29 -10.95
N ARG A 59 6.52 6.09 -9.69
CA ARG A 59 7.91 6.30 -9.26
C ARG A 59 8.86 5.31 -9.93
N VAL A 60 8.47 4.05 -10.07
CA VAL A 60 9.24 3.03 -10.80
C VAL A 60 9.36 3.43 -12.27
N GLN A 61 8.28 3.86 -12.91
CA GLN A 61 8.30 4.30 -14.30
C GLN A 61 9.24 5.48 -14.53
N ILE A 62 9.20 6.50 -13.67
CA ILE A 62 10.11 7.66 -13.73
C ILE A 62 11.58 7.23 -13.57
N LEU A 63 11.87 6.27 -12.69
CA LEU A 63 13.23 5.75 -12.53
C LEU A 63 13.68 4.97 -13.76
N LEU A 64 12.81 4.15 -14.36
CA LEU A 64 13.14 3.39 -15.56
C LEU A 64 13.31 4.28 -16.80
N SER A 65 12.48 5.30 -16.99
CA SER A 65 12.62 6.27 -18.10
C SER A 65 13.86 7.15 -17.99
N GLN A 66 14.32 7.48 -16.78
CA GLN A 66 15.59 8.18 -16.60
C GLN A 66 16.82 7.34 -16.99
N ASN A 67 16.66 6.03 -17.16
CA ASN A 67 17.74 5.12 -17.53
C ASN A 67 17.87 4.88 -19.05
N GLU A 68 17.00 5.44 -19.91
CA GLU A 68 17.14 5.22 -21.36
C GLU A 68 18.38 5.91 -21.96
N ASP A 69 18.84 7.02 -21.38
CA ASP A 69 20.02 7.77 -21.85
C ASP A 69 21.14 7.87 -20.79
N ALA A 70 21.06 7.12 -19.69
CA ALA A 70 22.17 7.10 -18.73
C ALA A 70 23.40 6.50 -19.43
N PRO A 71 24.49 7.27 -19.65
CA PRO A 71 25.68 6.69 -20.23
C PRO A 71 26.14 5.57 -19.31
N LEU A 72 26.38 4.38 -19.89
CA LEU A 72 27.07 3.31 -19.19
C LEU A 72 28.48 3.81 -18.85
N THR A 73 28.63 4.48 -17.71
CA THR A 73 29.95 4.71 -17.15
C THR A 73 30.48 3.36 -16.70
N PRO A 74 31.63 2.92 -17.21
CA PRO A 74 32.24 1.68 -16.75
C PRO A 74 32.36 1.73 -15.23
N PHE A 75 31.85 0.69 -14.57
CA PHE A 75 32.10 0.51 -13.15
C PHE A 75 33.61 0.29 -12.98
N THR A 76 34.31 1.30 -12.49
CA THR A 76 35.66 1.15 -11.97
C THR A 76 35.54 0.81 -10.50
N PRO A 77 35.64 -0.47 -10.09
CA PRO A 77 35.92 -0.76 -8.69
C PRO A 77 37.27 -0.12 -8.41
N ASP A 78 37.31 0.77 -7.42
CA ASP A 78 38.51 1.51 -7.03
C ASP A 78 39.75 0.62 -7.14
N ALA A 79 40.64 0.99 -8.06
CA ALA A 79 42.01 0.50 -8.02
C ALA A 79 42.63 1.13 -6.77
N GLU A 80 42.99 0.25 -5.84
CA GLU A 80 43.61 0.52 -4.53
C GLU A 80 44.72 1.59 -4.55
#